data_AF-T0XVI0-F1
#
_entry.id   AF-T0XVI0-F1
#
_cell.length_a   1.000
_cell.length_b   1.000
_cell.length_c   1.000
_cell.angle_alpha   90.00
_cell.angle_beta   90.00
_cell.angle_gamma   90.00
#
_symmetry.space_group_name_H-M   'P 1'
#
loop_
_entity.id
_entity.type
_entity.pdbx_description
1 polymer ?
#
loop_
_entity_poly.entity_id
_entity_poly.type
_entity_poly.pdbx_seq_one_letter_code
_entity_poly.pdbx_strand_id
1 'polypeptide(L)'
;MDNPGTRNNPTGLEDPSNQDEYLPGICNIDRKGRWIRGGGAFLGLVFVVIYNEQWKAVFTHPVLYSSGMVLLATGTALSLIQAMASFCVVDGLLGRTFIPGSRRKSPVEAPENRSKDRKRALVLIGGAFVLGLLFTAVLLISEINSSR
;
A
#
# COMPACT_ATOMS: atom_id res chain seq x y z
N MET A 1 -16.50 -33.78 46.27
CA MET A 1 -16.21 -33.94 44.83
C MET A 1 -16.11 -32.54 44.29
N ASP A 2 -14.90 -31.99 44.35
CA ASP A 2 -14.66 -30.55 44.17
C ASP A 2 -14.49 -30.18 42.70
N ASN A 3 -15.12 -29.07 42.34
CA ASN A 3 -15.13 -28.44 41.04
C ASN A 3 -13.87 -27.55 40.89
N PRO A 4 -12.95 -27.79 39.92
CA PRO A 4 -11.83 -26.90 39.73
C PRO A 4 -12.21 -25.75 38.80
N GLY A 5 -12.53 -24.62 39.41
CA GLY A 5 -12.74 -23.35 38.74
C GLY A 5 -11.51 -22.83 37.98
N THR A 6 -11.82 -22.08 36.92
CA THR A 6 -11.19 -20.82 36.51
C THR A 6 -9.82 -20.50 37.12
N ARG A 7 -8.77 -20.67 36.32
CA ARG A 7 -7.51 -19.93 36.49
C ARG A 7 -7.42 -18.85 35.41
N ASN A 8 -7.84 -17.65 35.77
CA ASN A 8 -7.41 -16.42 35.14
C ASN A 8 -5.89 -16.29 35.33
N ASN A 9 -5.13 -16.19 34.25
CA ASN A 9 -3.75 -15.72 34.32
C ASN A 9 -3.55 -14.59 33.29
N PRO A 10 -3.51 -13.32 33.73
CA PRO A 10 -3.42 -12.16 32.87
C PRO A 10 -1.95 -11.72 32.74
N THR A 11 -1.10 -12.49 32.06
CA THR A 11 0.23 -12.04 31.62
C THR A 11 0.74 -13.02 30.56
N GLY A 12 0.11 -13.03 29.39
CA GLY A 12 0.78 -13.53 28.20
C GLY A 12 1.60 -12.36 27.66
N LEU A 13 2.91 -12.38 27.87
CA LEU A 13 3.81 -11.57 27.05
C LEU A 13 3.43 -11.84 25.60
N GLU A 14 3.12 -10.77 24.86
CA GLU A 14 2.94 -10.80 23.41
C GLU A 14 4.18 -11.48 22.81
N ASP A 15 3.99 -12.71 22.33
CA ASP A 15 4.99 -13.41 21.54
C ASP A 15 5.17 -12.62 20.23
N PRO A 16 6.34 -12.03 19.96
CA PRO A 16 6.55 -11.21 18.76
C PRO A 16 6.57 -12.05 17.47
N SER A 17 6.33 -13.37 17.55
CA SER A 17 6.37 -14.30 16.42
C SER A 17 5.04 -14.54 15.69
N ASN A 18 3.89 -14.08 16.20
CA ASN A 18 2.61 -14.21 15.47
C ASN A 18 2.39 -13.07 14.44
N GLN A 19 3.35 -12.88 13.53
CA GLN A 19 3.23 -11.91 12.41
C GLN A 19 2.48 -12.47 11.20
N ASP A 20 1.99 -13.72 11.29
CA ASP A 20 1.37 -14.39 10.16
C ASP A 20 -0.16 -14.33 10.21
N GLU A 21 -0.78 -14.00 11.34
CA GLU A 21 -2.24 -13.98 11.42
C GLU A 21 -2.86 -12.84 10.60
N TYR A 22 -3.95 -13.14 9.89
CA TYR A 22 -4.69 -12.16 9.11
C TYR A 22 -5.42 -11.18 10.02
N LEU A 23 -5.14 -9.87 9.88
CA LEU A 23 -5.82 -8.81 10.61
C LEU A 23 -6.65 -7.92 9.66
N PRO A 24 -7.99 -7.98 9.71
CA PRO A 24 -8.87 -7.20 8.84
C PRO A 24 -8.59 -5.69 8.91
N GLY A 25 -8.45 -5.06 7.75
CA GLY A 25 -8.19 -3.63 7.61
C GLY A 25 -6.78 -3.19 7.98
N ILE A 26 -5.90 -4.12 8.37
CA ILE A 26 -4.53 -3.82 8.82
C ILE A 26 -3.53 -4.56 7.94
N CYS A 27 -3.62 -5.89 7.85
CA CYS A 27 -2.67 -6.73 7.12
C CYS A 27 -3.41 -7.81 6.32
N ASN A 28 -3.09 -7.95 5.03
CA ASN A 28 -3.68 -9.01 4.18
C ASN A 28 -2.67 -9.64 3.20
N ILE A 29 -1.37 -9.39 3.39
CA ILE A 29 -0.28 -9.95 2.59
C ILE A 29 0.81 -10.54 3.45
N ASP A 30 1.52 -11.50 2.86
CA ASP A 30 2.69 -12.13 3.45
C ASP A 30 3.97 -11.30 3.24
N ARG A 31 5.06 -11.76 3.85
CA ARG A 31 6.37 -11.13 3.73
C ARG A 31 6.83 -11.00 2.28
N LYS A 32 6.60 -12.00 1.41
CA LYS A 32 7.00 -11.92 -0.01
C LYS A 32 6.17 -10.86 -0.75
N GLY A 33 4.86 -10.81 -0.49
CA GLY A 33 3.98 -9.78 -1.01
C GLY A 33 4.44 -8.36 -0.64
N ARG A 34 4.96 -8.17 0.58
CA ARG A 34 5.53 -6.89 1.03
C ARG A 34 6.79 -6.52 0.23
N TRP A 35 7.73 -7.46 0.08
CA TRP A 35 8.96 -7.24 -0.67
C TRP A 35 8.73 -6.90 -2.15
N ILE A 36 7.81 -7.59 -2.82
CA ILE A 36 7.48 -7.31 -4.22
C ILE A 36 6.99 -5.86 -4.39
N ARG A 37 6.18 -5.37 -3.46
CA ARG A 37 5.66 -3.99 -3.51
C ARG A 37 6.72 -2.96 -3.15
N GLY A 38 7.62 -3.28 -2.22
CA GLY A 38 8.81 -2.47 -1.95
C GLY A 38 9.71 -2.34 -3.18
N GLY A 39 9.97 -3.46 -3.88
CA GLY A 39 10.69 -3.45 -5.16
C GLY A 39 9.95 -2.67 -6.25
N GLY A 40 8.63 -2.82 -6.33
CA GLY A 40 7.79 -2.03 -7.25
C GLY A 40 7.82 -0.53 -6.95
N ALA A 41 7.87 -0.14 -5.68
CA ALA A 41 8.02 1.26 -5.27
C ALA A 41 9.39 1.82 -5.70
N PHE A 42 10.46 1.06 -5.49
CA PHE A 42 11.80 1.47 -5.93
C PHE A 42 11.86 1.62 -7.45
N LEU A 43 11.36 0.62 -8.20
CA LEU A 43 11.35 0.67 -9.66
C LEU A 43 10.45 1.81 -10.18
N GLY A 44 9.31 2.04 -9.54
CA GLY A 44 8.43 3.17 -9.84
C GLY A 44 9.14 4.51 -9.65
N LEU A 45 9.90 4.68 -8.56
CA LEU A 45 10.69 5.88 -8.34
C LEU A 45 11.73 6.11 -9.45
N VAL A 46 12.42 5.05 -9.90
CA VAL A 46 13.35 5.14 -11.04
C VAL A 46 12.63 5.63 -12.30
N PHE A 47 11.45 5.08 -12.61
CA PHE A 47 10.66 5.53 -13.75
C PHE A 47 10.18 6.98 -13.61
N VAL A 48 9.81 7.42 -12.40
CA VAL A 48 9.42 8.81 -12.13
C VAL A 48 10.57 9.77 -12.46
N VAL A 49 11.81 9.43 -12.05
CA VAL A 49 13.00 10.25 -12.37
C VAL A 49 13.24 10.28 -13.88
N ILE A 50 13.23 9.13 -14.56
CA ILE A 50 13.42 9.05 -16.02
C ILE A 50 12.33 9.84 -16.76
N TYR A 51 11.08 9.77 -16.31
CA TYR A 51 9.97 10.53 -16.90
C TYR A 51 10.14 12.04 -16.66
N ASN A 52 10.65 12.44 -15.50
CA ASN A 52 10.89 13.83 -15.16
C ASN A 52 11.93 14.51 -16.08
N GLU A 53 12.92 13.78 -16.60
CA GLU A 53 13.88 14.30 -17.60
C GLU A 53 13.18 14.88 -18.86
N GLN A 54 11.95 14.46 -19.13
CA GLN A 54 11.13 14.97 -20.23
C GLN A 54 10.29 16.20 -19.86
N TRP A 55 10.60 16.90 -18.76
CA TRP A 55 9.78 18.01 -18.21
C TRP A 55 9.42 19.10 -19.21
N LYS A 56 10.27 19.37 -20.21
CA LYS A 56 9.98 20.35 -21.27
C LYS A 56 8.72 20.03 -22.08
N ALA A 57 8.28 18.78 -22.08
CA ALA A 57 7.01 18.37 -22.65
C ALA A 57 5.81 19.06 -22.00
N VAL A 58 5.95 19.64 -20.79
CA VAL A 58 4.90 20.47 -20.17
C VAL A 58 4.49 21.67 -21.03
N PHE A 59 5.41 22.23 -21.83
CA PHE A 59 5.11 23.38 -22.68
C PHE A 59 4.42 23.02 -24.00
N THR A 60 4.57 21.78 -24.46
CA THR A 60 3.94 21.31 -25.71
C THR A 60 2.67 20.50 -25.46
N HIS A 61 2.68 19.66 -24.43
CA HIS A 61 1.61 18.73 -24.07
C HIS A 61 1.37 18.72 -22.54
N PRO A 62 0.93 19.85 -21.94
CA PRO A 62 0.84 20.02 -20.48
C PRO A 62 -0.03 18.94 -19.81
N VAL A 63 -1.23 18.69 -20.35
CA VAL A 63 -2.18 17.75 -19.76
C VAL A 63 -1.65 16.32 -19.83
N LEU A 64 -1.08 15.91 -20.96
CA LEU A 64 -0.55 14.54 -21.14
C LEU A 64 0.66 14.31 -20.24
N TYR A 65 1.59 15.25 -20.18
CA TYR A 65 2.77 15.14 -19.32
C TYR A 65 2.37 15.09 -17.84
N SER A 66 1.58 16.06 -17.37
CA SER A 66 1.19 16.14 -15.96
C SER A 66 0.33 14.94 -15.54
N SER A 67 -0.62 14.50 -16.36
CA SER A 67 -1.44 13.33 -16.03
C SER A 67 -0.60 12.04 -15.97
N GLY A 68 0.32 11.85 -16.92
CA GLY A 68 1.26 10.72 -16.91
C GLY A 68 2.13 10.72 -15.65
N MET A 69 2.69 11.87 -15.30
CA MET A 69 3.51 12.04 -14.10
C MET A 69 2.72 11.76 -12.81
N VAL A 70 1.51 12.29 -12.69
CA VAL A 70 0.64 12.05 -11.52
C VAL A 70 0.28 10.58 -11.40
N LEU A 71 -0.06 9.90 -12.50
CA LEU A 71 -0.39 8.47 -12.48
C LEU A 71 0.82 7.62 -12.07
N LEU A 72 2.00 7.93 -12.61
CA LEU A 72 3.24 7.23 -12.31
C LEU A 72 3.68 7.44 -10.85
N ALA A 73 3.62 8.69 -10.37
CA ALA A 73 3.91 9.05 -8.98
C ALA A 73 2.90 8.41 -8.02
N THR A 74 1.61 8.40 -8.37
CA THR A 74 0.55 7.75 -7.58
C THR A 74 0.79 6.25 -7.49
N GLY A 75 1.10 5.56 -8.61
CA GLY A 75 1.38 4.13 -8.61
C GLY A 75 2.61 3.76 -7.77
N THR A 76 3.63 4.62 -7.82
CA THR A 76 4.84 4.51 -7.00
C THR A 76 4.51 4.67 -5.50
N ALA A 77 3.80 5.74 -5.14
CA ALA A 77 3.36 6.00 -3.77
C ALA A 77 2.46 4.88 -3.24
N LEU A 78 1.54 4.37 -4.06
CA LEU A 78 0.65 3.27 -3.71
C LEU A 78 1.43 1.99 -3.45
N SER A 79 2.46 1.70 -4.25
CA SER A 79 3.33 0.53 -4.03
C SER A 79 4.12 0.65 -2.72
N LEU A 80 4.63 1.84 -2.43
CA LEU A 80 5.37 2.12 -1.18
C LEU A 80 4.46 1.99 0.05
N ILE A 81 3.29 2.64 0.02
CA ILE A 81 2.32 2.61 1.11
C ILE A 81 1.86 1.17 1.37
N GLN A 82 1.54 0.41 0.32
CA GLN A 82 1.11 -0.99 0.48
C GLN A 82 2.22 -1.87 1.09
N ALA A 83 3.49 -1.60 0.76
CA ALA A 83 4.63 -2.29 1.37
C ALA A 83 4.78 -1.93 2.85
N MET A 84 4.68 -0.65 3.20
CA MET A 84 4.78 -0.19 4.59
C MET A 84 3.61 -0.67 5.45
N ALA A 85 2.41 -0.67 4.90
CA ALA A 85 1.20 -1.09 5.59
C ALA A 85 1.02 -2.61 5.65
N SER A 86 1.86 -3.40 4.97
CA SER A 86 1.65 -4.85 4.77
C SER A 86 0.23 -5.13 4.25
N PHE A 87 -0.26 -4.30 3.34
CA PHE A 87 -1.64 -4.35 2.86
C PHE A 87 -1.71 -4.22 1.34
N CYS A 88 -2.28 -5.21 0.67
CA CYS A 88 -2.65 -5.16 -0.74
C CYS A 88 -4.05 -4.55 -0.91
N VAL A 89 -4.09 -3.43 -1.62
CA VAL A 89 -5.32 -2.72 -1.97
C VAL A 89 -6.23 -3.57 -2.86
N VAL A 90 -5.67 -4.26 -3.85
CA VAL A 90 -6.45 -5.11 -4.77
C VAL A 90 -7.11 -6.26 -4.02
N ASP A 91 -6.37 -6.92 -3.13
CA ASP A 91 -6.91 -8.02 -2.34
C ASP A 91 -7.97 -7.51 -1.36
N GLY A 92 -7.74 -6.34 -0.74
CA GLY A 92 -8.73 -5.73 0.15
C GLY A 92 -10.03 -5.32 -0.55
N LEU A 93 -9.96 -4.82 -1.79
CA LEU A 93 -11.15 -4.52 -2.59
C LEU A 93 -11.92 -5.78 -2.99
N LEU A 94 -11.19 -6.82 -3.42
CA LEU A 94 -11.75 -8.11 -3.83
C LEU A 94 -12.21 -8.99 -2.67
N GLY A 95 -11.94 -8.60 -1.42
CA GLY A 95 -12.25 -9.39 -0.23
C GLY A 95 -11.44 -10.69 -0.19
N ARG A 96 -10.16 -10.61 -0.54
CA ARG A 96 -9.20 -11.72 -0.53
C ARG A 96 -8.12 -11.46 0.50
N THR A 97 -7.58 -12.52 1.08
CA THR A 97 -6.43 -12.44 1.99
C THR A 97 -5.49 -13.62 1.77
N PHE A 98 -4.28 -13.51 2.28
CA PHE A 98 -3.33 -14.61 2.35
C PHE A 98 -3.62 -15.46 3.61
N ILE A 99 -3.70 -16.78 3.46
CA ILE A 99 -3.76 -17.70 4.61
C ILE A 99 -2.35 -18.26 4.87
N PRO A 100 -1.78 -18.05 6.08
CA PRO A 100 -0.53 -18.66 6.50
C PRO A 100 -0.50 -20.17 6.26
N GLY A 101 0.58 -20.67 5.68
CA GLY A 101 0.75 -22.11 5.39
C GLY A 101 0.11 -22.61 4.10
N SER A 102 -0.90 -21.94 3.53
CA SER A 102 -1.58 -22.41 2.31
C SER A 102 -0.88 -22.00 1.00
N ARG A 103 0.04 -21.02 1.05
CA ARG A 103 0.63 -20.32 -0.12
C ARG A 103 -0.41 -19.75 -1.12
N ARG A 104 -1.71 -19.74 -0.78
CA ARG A 104 -2.81 -19.33 -1.66
C ARG A 104 -3.58 -18.18 -1.07
N LYS A 105 -4.21 -17.40 -1.96
CA LYS A 105 -5.19 -16.39 -1.58
C LYS A 105 -6.54 -17.06 -1.36
N SER A 106 -7.22 -16.68 -0.30
CA SER A 106 -8.54 -17.18 0.03
C SER A 106 -9.53 -16.02 0.17
N PRO A 107 -10.82 -16.26 -0.08
CA PRO A 107 -11.86 -15.28 0.22
C PRO A 107 -11.90 -15.03 1.73
N VAL A 108 -12.08 -13.77 2.12
CA VAL A 108 -12.36 -13.40 3.50
C VAL A 108 -13.79 -13.85 3.81
N GLU A 109 -14.01 -14.69 4.83
CA GLU A 109 -15.32 -15.30 5.08
C GLU A 109 -16.34 -14.29 5.61
N ALA A 110 -15.95 -13.53 6.64
CA ALA A 110 -16.85 -12.59 7.30
C ALA A 110 -17.07 -11.30 6.47
N PRO A 111 -18.34 -10.89 6.21
CA PRO A 111 -18.64 -9.69 5.45
C PRO A 111 -18.16 -8.40 6.15
N GLU A 112 -18.13 -8.39 7.49
CA GLU A 112 -17.61 -7.27 8.26
C GLU A 112 -16.11 -7.04 7.98
N ASN A 113 -15.32 -8.11 7.91
CA ASN A 113 -13.89 -8.05 7.63
C ASN A 113 -13.63 -7.53 6.21
N ARG A 114 -14.42 -7.98 5.22
CA ARG A 114 -14.38 -7.43 3.86
C ARG A 114 -14.65 -5.92 3.85
N SER A 115 -15.57 -5.44 4.67
CA SER A 115 -15.89 -4.02 4.74
C SER A 115 -14.73 -3.20 5.31
N LYS A 116 -14.03 -3.72 6.33
CA LYS A 116 -12.83 -3.10 6.92
C LYS A 116 -11.70 -3.03 5.89
N ASP A 117 -11.47 -4.12 5.17
CA ASP A 117 -10.46 -4.18 4.09
C ASP A 117 -10.75 -3.20 2.95
N ARG A 118 -12.01 -3.11 2.50
CA ARG A 118 -12.42 -2.15 1.45
C ARG A 118 -12.23 -0.70 1.89
N LYS A 119 -12.64 -0.37 3.12
CA LYS A 119 -12.43 0.98 3.69
C LYS A 119 -10.95 1.33 3.73
N ARG A 120 -10.12 0.41 4.23
CA ARG A 120 -8.66 0.60 4.26
C ARG A 120 -8.10 0.79 2.85
N ALA A 121 -8.51 -0.05 1.90
CA ALA A 121 -8.05 0.04 0.52
C ALA A 121 -8.33 1.41 -0.10
N LEU A 122 -9.55 1.95 0.10
CA LEU A 122 -9.92 3.28 -0.38
C LEU A 122 -9.09 4.41 0.27
N VAL A 123 -8.82 4.32 1.57
CA VAL A 123 -7.96 5.27 2.28
C VAL A 123 -6.54 5.26 1.71
N LEU A 124 -5.96 4.09 1.44
CA LEU A 124 -4.61 3.98 0.87
C LEU A 124 -4.56 4.48 -0.58
N ILE A 125 -5.59 4.22 -1.39
CA ILE A 125 -5.71 4.77 -2.76
C ILE A 125 -5.75 6.30 -2.70
N GLY A 126 -6.63 6.86 -1.88
CA GLY A 126 -6.78 8.32 -1.73
C GLY A 126 -5.48 8.97 -1.24
N GLY A 127 -4.84 8.39 -0.23
CA GLY A 127 -3.56 8.87 0.28
C GLY A 127 -2.44 8.83 -0.78
N ALA A 128 -2.35 7.73 -1.53
CA ALA A 128 -1.36 7.61 -2.61
C ALA A 128 -1.60 8.62 -3.75
N PHE A 129 -2.87 8.88 -4.10
CA PHE A 129 -3.21 9.88 -5.10
C PHE A 129 -2.82 11.29 -4.67
N VAL A 130 -3.11 11.66 -3.42
CA VAL A 130 -2.68 12.95 -2.85
C VAL A 130 -1.15 13.07 -2.85
N LEU A 131 -0.43 12.03 -2.43
CA LEU A 131 1.04 12.01 -2.49
C LEU A 131 1.56 12.14 -3.94
N GLY A 132 0.94 11.45 -4.89
CA GLY A 132 1.31 11.54 -6.31
C GLY A 132 1.14 12.95 -6.88
N LEU A 133 0.05 13.64 -6.52
CA LEU A 133 -0.18 15.04 -6.88
C LEU A 133 0.88 15.97 -6.28
N LEU A 134 1.12 15.86 -4.97
CA LEU A 134 2.11 16.71 -4.28
C LEU A 134 3.52 16.49 -4.83
N PHE A 135 3.91 15.23 -5.05
CA PHE A 135 5.23 14.90 -5.57
C PHE A 135 5.42 15.44 -6.99
N THR A 136 4.41 15.30 -7.85
CA THR A 136 4.43 15.88 -9.20
C THR A 136 4.56 17.39 -9.17
N ALA A 137 3.80 18.06 -8.29
CA ALA A 137 3.85 19.52 -8.15
C ALA A 137 5.25 19.99 -7.73
N VAL A 138 5.85 19.33 -6.74
CA VAL A 138 7.21 19.66 -6.26
C VAL A 138 8.25 19.52 -7.37
N LEU A 139 8.22 18.43 -8.13
CA LEU A 139 9.18 18.20 -9.22
C LEU A 139 9.03 19.25 -10.32
N LEU A 140 7.79 19.52 -10.76
CA LEU A 140 7.54 20.55 -11.76
C LEU A 140 8.02 21.93 -11.33
N ILE A 141 7.73 22.33 -10.09
CA ILE A 141 8.19 23.62 -9.54
C ILE A 141 9.73 23.67 -9.49
N SER A 142 10.38 22.58 -9.09
CA SER A 142 11.84 22.47 -9.05
C SER A 142 12.47 22.68 -10.41
N GLU A 143 11.98 22.00 -11.45
CA GLU A 143 12.51 22.13 -12.81
C GLU A 143 12.30 23.54 -13.38
N ILE A 144 11.11 24.12 -13.18
CA ILE A 144 10.81 25.48 -13.62
C ILE A 144 11.73 26.49 -12.94
N ASN A 145 11.99 26.33 -11.64
CA ASN A 145 12.86 27.24 -10.90
C ASN A 145 14.33 27.06 -11.30
N SER A 146 14.78 25.83 -11.57
CA SER A 146 16.15 25.55 -12.02
C SER A 146 16.42 26.02 -13.46
N SER A 147 15.38 26.21 -14.27
CA SER A 147 15.51 26.68 -15.65
C SER A 147 15.48 28.21 -15.80
N ARG A 148 15.29 28.97 -14.71
CA ARG A 148 15.38 30.43 -14.68
C ARG A 148 16.79 30.87 -14.35
#